data_AF-A0A1V5XHB3-F1
#
_entry.id   AF-A0A1V5XHB3-F1
#
_cell.length_a   1.000
_cell.length_b   1.000
_cell.length_c   1.000
_cell.angle_alpha   90.00
_cell.angle_beta   90.00
_cell.angle_gamma   90.00
#
_symmetry.space_group_name_H-M   'P 1'
#
loop_
_entity.id
_entity.type
_entity.pdbx_description
1 polymer ?
#
loop_
_entity_poly.entity_id
_entity_poly.type
_entity_poly.pdbx_seq_one_letter_code
_entity_poly.pdbx_strand_id
1 'polypeptide(L)'
;MSLSDRFPRFRRLAPLILILAAVVVYFEFVSPHGTEEHTLVFQFEDSPDQVTQIDTAWSELDSRESEVVGGASLYFKLGQAPRQVVTKIHAPRGTYWLDITVTRGSDRSALRQRVSLQGNAKIFIPATKP
;
A
#
# COMPACT_ATOMS: atom_id res chain seq x y z
N MET A 1 0.96 -7.13 -55.75
CA MET A 1 0.95 -8.55 -55.36
C MET A 1 1.02 -8.59 -53.84
N SER A 2 -0.13 -8.77 -53.19
CA SER A 2 -0.30 -8.51 -51.76
C SER A 2 0.28 -9.65 -50.91
N LEU A 3 0.99 -9.33 -49.83
CA LEU A 3 1.59 -10.28 -48.88
C LEU A 3 0.56 -11.21 -48.19
N SER A 4 -0.73 -10.95 -48.37
CA SER A 4 -1.86 -11.67 -47.78
C SER A 4 -2.14 -13.06 -48.38
N ASP A 5 -1.54 -13.44 -49.51
CA ASP A 5 -1.86 -14.70 -50.20
C ASP A 5 -1.00 -15.92 -49.79
N ARG A 6 0.04 -15.76 -48.96
CA ARG A 6 1.01 -16.85 -48.72
C ARG A 6 0.66 -17.85 -47.62
N PHE A 7 -0.32 -17.59 -46.74
CA PHE A 7 -0.54 -18.49 -45.58
C PHE A 7 -2.01 -18.58 -45.12
N PRO A 8 -2.85 -19.44 -45.72
CA PRO A 8 -4.27 -19.56 -45.36
C PRO A 8 -4.53 -20.13 -43.96
N ARG A 9 -3.54 -20.80 -43.34
CA ARG A 9 -3.66 -21.40 -41.98
C ARG A 9 -3.51 -20.39 -40.84
N PHE A 10 -2.86 -19.24 -41.06
CA PHE A 10 -2.69 -18.22 -40.03
C PHE A 10 -3.95 -17.40 -39.75
N ARG A 11 -4.93 -17.44 -40.65
CA ARG A 11 -6.18 -16.69 -40.53
C ARG A 11 -7.07 -17.13 -39.36
N ARG A 12 -6.92 -18.39 -38.90
CA ARG A 12 -7.68 -18.95 -37.76
C ARG A 12 -7.02 -18.72 -36.40
N LEU A 13 -5.73 -18.38 -36.39
CA LEU A 13 -4.96 -18.12 -35.16
C LEU A 13 -4.83 -16.62 -34.87
N ALA A 14 -5.12 -15.76 -35.84
CA ALA A 14 -5.14 -14.31 -35.70
C ALA A 14 -5.93 -13.79 -34.46
N PRO A 15 -7.16 -14.28 -34.15
CA PRO A 15 -7.85 -13.80 -32.96
C PRO A 15 -7.18 -14.25 -31.66
N LEU A 16 -6.60 -15.45 -31.63
CA LEU A 16 -5.86 -15.97 -30.47
C LEU A 16 -4.58 -15.17 -30.20
N ILE A 17 -3.85 -14.80 -31.26
CA ILE A 17 -2.65 -13.96 -31.14
C ILE A 17 -3.01 -12.55 -30.67
N LEU A 18 -4.14 -11.99 -31.13
CA LEU A 18 -4.62 -10.69 -30.67
C LEU A 18 -5.06 -10.72 -29.20
N ILE A 19 -5.75 -11.78 -28.76
CA ILE A 19 -6.11 -11.95 -27.34
C ILE A 19 -4.85 -12.12 -26.50
N LEU A 20 -3.90 -12.94 -26.94
CA LEU A 20 -2.65 -13.15 -26.21
C LEU A 20 -1.81 -11.85 -26.12
N ALA A 21 -1.72 -11.10 -27.22
CA ALA A 21 -1.05 -9.80 -27.24
C ALA A 21 -1.76 -8.77 -26.35
N ALA A 22 -3.09 -8.75 -26.33
CA ALA A 22 -3.86 -7.88 -25.44
C ALA A 22 -3.66 -8.23 -23.97
N VAL A 23 -3.59 -9.51 -23.62
CA VAL A 23 -3.31 -9.98 -22.25
C VAL A 23 -1.88 -9.63 -21.83
N VAL A 24 -0.88 -9.83 -22.70
CA VAL A 24 0.51 -9.49 -22.40
C VAL A 24 0.70 -7.98 -22.23
N VAL A 25 0.11 -7.16 -23.12
CA VAL A 25 0.16 -5.71 -22.99
C VAL A 25 -0.57 -5.24 -21.73
N TYR A 26 -1.72 -5.84 -21.38
CA TYR A 26 -2.42 -5.52 -20.14
C TYR A 26 -1.57 -5.85 -18.90
N PHE A 27 -0.93 -7.02 -18.85
CA PHE A 27 -0.07 -7.40 -17.72
C PHE A 27 1.22 -6.56 -17.64
N GLU A 28 1.84 -6.20 -18.77
CA GLU A 28 3.05 -5.35 -18.77
C GLU A 28 2.75 -3.88 -18.44
N PHE A 29 1.59 -3.34 -18.84
CA PHE A 29 1.25 -1.94 -18.56
C PHE A 29 0.56 -1.73 -17.20
N VAL A 30 -0.11 -2.74 -16.64
CA VAL A 30 -0.85 -2.62 -15.37
C VAL A 30 0.02 -2.95 -14.15
N SER A 31 1.23 -3.50 -14.32
CA SER A 31 2.17 -3.65 -13.19
C SER A 31 3.63 -3.43 -13.58
N PRO A 32 4.04 -2.19 -13.92
CA PRO A 32 5.45 -1.91 -14.17
C PRO A 32 6.29 -1.80 -12.87
N HIS A 33 5.67 -1.88 -11.70
CA HIS A 33 6.38 -1.88 -10.42
C HIS A 33 5.92 -3.09 -9.60
N GLY A 34 6.77 -4.11 -9.53
CA GLY A 34 6.52 -5.27 -8.68
C GLY A 34 6.18 -4.79 -7.26
N THR A 35 5.02 -5.20 -6.76
CA THR A 35 4.65 -4.96 -5.36
C THR A 35 5.64 -5.70 -4.48
N GLU A 36 6.25 -5.01 -3.53
CA GLU A 36 7.17 -5.60 -2.57
C GLU A 36 6.54 -5.57 -1.17
N GLU A 37 6.95 -6.50 -0.32
CA GLU A 37 6.59 -6.47 1.09
C GLU A 37 7.54 -5.51 1.84
N HIS A 38 6.98 -4.47 2.44
CA HIS A 38 7.71 -3.50 3.25
C HIS A 38 7.40 -3.69 4.72
N THR A 39 8.43 -3.87 5.55
CA THR A 39 8.26 -3.95 7.01
C THR A 39 8.28 -2.55 7.62
N LEU A 40 7.28 -2.28 8.44
CA LEU A 40 7.04 -1.00 9.08
C LEU A 40 7.09 -1.18 10.58
N VAL A 41 7.84 -0.32 11.27
CA VAL A 41 7.91 -0.32 12.74
C VAL A 41 7.28 0.97 13.24
N PHE A 42 6.07 0.87 13.80
CA PHE A 42 5.45 1.96 14.55
C PHE A 42 6.04 1.98 15.96
N GLN A 43 6.59 3.12 16.36
CA GLN A 43 7.11 3.35 17.70
C GLN A 43 6.31 4.46 18.37
N PHE A 44 5.75 4.17 19.53
CA PHE A 44 5.14 5.17 20.40
C PHE A 44 6.22 5.92 21.17
N GLU A 45 6.18 7.25 21.14
CA GLU A 45 7.09 8.10 21.92
C GLU A 45 6.80 7.97 23.43
N ASP A 46 5.52 8.06 23.79
CA ASP A 46 5.01 8.00 25.16
C ASP A 46 4.51 6.60 25.58
N SER A 47 3.94 6.51 26.79
CA SER A 47 3.36 5.26 27.29
C SER A 47 2.18 4.80 26.41
N PRO A 48 2.24 3.59 25.83
CA PRO A 48 1.18 3.07 24.99
C PRO A 48 -0.02 2.55 25.80
N ASP A 49 -0.01 2.61 27.14
CA ASP A 49 -0.99 1.95 28.02
C ASP A 49 -2.45 2.36 27.74
N GLN A 50 -2.66 3.56 27.22
CA GLN A 50 -3.99 4.06 26.89
C GLN A 50 -4.43 3.70 25.47
N VAL A 51 -3.52 3.26 24.60
CA VAL A 51 -3.81 2.96 23.20
C VAL A 51 -4.67 1.70 23.10
N THR A 52 -5.83 1.83 22.46
CA THR A 52 -6.78 0.73 22.23
C THR A 52 -6.94 0.40 20.75
N GLN A 53 -6.65 1.35 19.86
CA GLN A 53 -6.74 1.16 18.42
C GLN A 53 -5.71 2.00 17.66
N ILE A 54 -5.17 1.44 16.58
CA ILE A 54 -4.41 2.15 15.56
C ILE A 54 -5.05 1.82 14.22
N ASP A 55 -5.49 2.83 13.48
CA ASP A 55 -5.87 2.68 12.08
C ASP A 55 -4.83 3.37 11.20
N THR A 56 -4.46 2.69 10.12
CA THR A 56 -3.51 3.21 9.14
C THR A 56 -4.11 3.12 7.76
N ALA A 57 -3.93 4.19 6.98
CA ALA A 57 -4.29 4.24 5.58
C ALA A 57 -3.13 4.82 4.78
N TRP A 58 -2.82 4.18 3.66
CA TRP A 58 -1.76 4.54 2.75
C TRP A 58 -2.36 5.06 1.47
N SER A 59 -1.87 6.18 0.97
CA SER A 59 -2.33 6.76 -0.29
C SER A 59 -1.14 7.19 -1.13
N GLU A 60 -1.24 7.06 -2.44
CA GLU A 60 -0.19 7.53 -3.34
C GLU A 60 -0.03 9.06 -3.23
N LEU A 61 1.22 9.53 -3.29
CA LEU A 61 1.54 10.95 -3.20
C LEU A 61 0.93 11.76 -4.36
N ASP A 62 0.94 11.18 -5.56
CA ASP A 62 0.58 11.84 -6.82
C ASP A 62 -0.86 11.54 -7.29
N SER A 63 -1.60 10.69 -6.57
CA SER A 63 -2.99 10.40 -6.94
C SER A 63 -3.87 11.63 -6.69
N ARG A 64 -4.55 12.11 -7.74
CA ARG A 64 -5.48 13.25 -7.65
C ARG A 64 -6.67 12.97 -6.72
N GLU A 65 -6.95 11.70 -6.43
CA GLU A 65 -8.08 11.26 -5.62
C GLU A 65 -7.67 10.70 -4.25
N SER A 66 -6.39 10.74 -3.85
CA SER A 66 -5.90 10.09 -2.62
C SER A 66 -6.35 8.62 -2.56
N GLU A 67 -6.15 7.89 -3.65
CA GLU A 67 -6.53 6.49 -3.73
C GLU A 67 -5.80 5.71 -2.64
N VAL A 68 -6.58 4.99 -1.83
CA VAL A 68 -6.04 4.22 -0.71
C VAL A 68 -5.49 2.91 -1.25
N VAL A 69 -4.16 2.78 -1.23
CA VAL A 69 -3.45 1.59 -1.70
C VAL A 69 -3.39 0.48 -0.66
N GLY A 70 -3.69 0.80 0.60
CA GLY A 70 -3.71 -0.19 1.66
C GLY A 70 -3.88 0.42 3.04
N GLY A 71 -4.04 -0.45 4.04
CA GLY A 71 -4.23 -0.02 5.41
C GLY A 71 -4.29 -1.20 6.37
N ALA A 72 -4.18 -0.90 7.65
CA ALA A 72 -4.30 -1.88 8.73
C ALA A 72 -4.96 -1.24 9.94
N SER A 73 -5.85 -2.00 10.57
CA SER A 73 -6.44 -1.68 11.88
C SER A 73 -5.95 -2.68 12.91
N LEU A 74 -5.37 -2.16 13.99
CA LEU A 74 -4.82 -2.93 15.09
C LEU A 74 -5.57 -2.57 16.36
N TYR A 75 -5.98 -3.60 17.11
CA TYR A 75 -6.76 -3.45 18.32
C TYR A 75 -6.01 -4.02 19.51
N PHE A 76 -6.04 -3.29 20.61
CA PHE A 76 -5.37 -3.65 21.86
C PHE A 76 -6.35 -3.52 23.02
N LYS A 77 -6.19 -4.39 24.00
CA LYS A 77 -6.83 -4.16 25.30
C LYS A 77 -6.09 -3.02 26.00
N LEU A 78 -6.81 -2.30 26.87
CA LEU A 78 -6.21 -1.25 27.70
C LEU A 78 -5.01 -1.80 28.48
N GLY A 79 -3.88 -1.09 28.45
CA GLY A 79 -2.62 -1.49 29.07
C GLY A 79 -1.85 -2.58 28.32
N GLN A 80 -2.32 -3.05 27.15
CA GLN A 80 -1.68 -4.13 26.40
C GLN A 80 -1.07 -3.71 25.06
N ALA A 81 -1.22 -2.45 24.66
CA ALA A 81 -0.55 -1.97 23.47
C ALA A 81 0.98 -1.99 23.68
N PRO A 82 1.75 -2.63 22.78
CA PRO A 82 3.19 -2.66 22.92
C PRO A 82 3.78 -1.30 22.53
N ARG A 83 4.97 -0.99 23.04
CA ARG A 83 5.70 0.24 22.69
C ARG A 83 6.11 0.30 21.22
N GLN A 84 6.25 -0.87 20.60
CA GLN A 84 6.55 -1.02 19.19
C GLN A 84 5.59 -2.02 18.56
N VAL A 85 5.07 -1.66 17.40
CA VAL A 85 4.20 -2.49 16.57
C VAL A 85 4.87 -2.68 15.23
N VAL A 86 5.09 -3.92 14.84
CA VAL A 86 5.62 -4.26 13.52
C VAL A 86 4.46 -4.67 12.62
N THR A 87 4.33 -4.02 11.48
CA THR A 87 3.38 -4.40 10.43
C THR A 87 4.08 -4.54 9.08
N LYS A 88 3.34 -5.06 8.10
CA LYS A 88 3.77 -5.21 6.72
C LYS A 88 2.76 -4.55 5.79
N ILE A 89 3.26 -3.92 4.73
CA ILE A 89 2.44 -3.45 3.61
C ILE A 89 2.98 -4.02 2.31
N HIS A 90 2.08 -4.40 1.40
CA HIS A 90 2.42 -4.85 0.05
C HIS A 90 2.13 -3.71 -0.91
N ALA A 91 3.17 -3.01 -1.36
CA ALA A 91 3.03 -1.86 -2.25
C ALA A 91 4.27 -1.74 -3.14
N PRO A 92 4.18 -1.05 -4.28
CA PRO A 92 5.36 -0.65 -5.03
C PRO A 92 6.29 0.24 -4.20
N ARG A 93 7.58 0.21 -4.51
CA ARG A 93 8.51 1.20 -3.95
C ARG A 93 8.10 2.60 -4.37
N GLY A 94 8.10 3.54 -3.43
CA GLY A 94 7.65 4.90 -3.70
C GLY A 94 7.49 5.74 -2.45
N THR A 95 7.05 6.98 -2.62
CA THR A 95 6.66 7.85 -1.50
C THR A 95 5.14 7.89 -1.40
N TYR A 96 4.64 7.69 -0.19
CA TYR A 96 3.21 7.62 0.09
C TYR A 96 2.85 8.60 1.20
N TRP A 97 1.58 9.00 1.20
CA TRP A 97 0.94 9.53 2.39
C TRP A 97 0.57 8.37 3.31
N LEU A 98 0.93 8.51 4.57
CA LEU A 98 0.48 7.64 5.65
C LEU A 98 -0.38 8.46 6.60
N ASP A 99 -1.65 8.11 6.64
CA ASP A 99 -2.63 8.60 7.59
C ASP A 99 -2.75 7.60 8.74
N ILE A 100 -2.47 8.06 9.97
CA ILE A 100 -2.47 7.27 11.20
C ILE A 100 -3.52 7.87 12.12
N THR A 101 -4.48 7.05 12.52
CA THR A 101 -5.38 7.37 13.62
C THR A 101 -5.00 6.52 14.82
N VAL A 102 -4.89 7.14 15.99
CA VAL A 102 -4.70 6.42 17.25
C VAL A 102 -5.85 6.77 18.20
N THR A 103 -6.51 5.74 18.71
CA THR A 103 -7.52 5.86 19.76
C THR A 103 -6.90 5.53 21.10
N ARG A 104 -7.06 6.44 22.07
CA ARG A 104 -6.60 6.31 23.45
C ARG A 104 -7.76 6.54 24.42
N GLY A 105 -8.35 5.47 24.96
CA GLY A 105 -9.59 5.60 25.75
C GLY A 105 -10.72 6.24 24.94
N SER A 106 -11.23 7.40 25.38
CA SER A 106 -12.23 8.21 24.65
C SER A 106 -11.63 9.14 23.60
N ASP A 107 -10.31 9.35 23.63
CA ASP A 107 -9.65 10.34 22.80
C ASP A 107 -9.18 9.71 21.48
N ARG A 108 -9.25 10.49 20.41
CA ARG A 108 -8.82 10.07 19.07
C ARG A 108 -7.94 11.16 18.46
N SER A 109 -6.75 10.76 18.01
CA SER A 109 -5.79 11.66 17.34
C SER A 109 -5.46 11.14 15.96
N ALA A 110 -5.39 12.03 14.97
CA ALA A 110 -4.96 11.72 13.61
C ALA A 110 -3.64 12.44 13.28
N LEU A 111 -2.75 11.74 12.58
CA LEU A 111 -1.48 12.25 12.06
C LEU A 111 -1.36 11.83 10.60
N ARG A 112 -0.91 12.76 9.76
CA ARG A 112 -0.55 12.47 8.36
C ARG A 112 0.92 12.78 8.15
N GLN A 113 1.65 11.86 7.53
CA GLN A 113 3.07 12.04 7.21
C GLN A 113 3.46 11.40 5.87
N ARG A 114 4.52 11.90 5.25
CA ARG A 114 5.10 11.29 4.05
C ARG A 114 6.07 10.19 4.45
N VAL A 115 5.94 9.02 3.85
CA VAL A 115 6.82 7.88 4.11
C VAL A 115 7.34 7.32 2.79
N SER A 116 8.65 7.07 2.72
CA SER A 116 9.30 6.43 1.58
C SER A 116 9.42 4.93 1.82
N LEU A 117 8.79 4.13 0.95
CA LEU A 117 8.87 2.67 0.93
C LEU A 117 10.01 2.23 -0.01
N GLN A 118 11.25 2.45 0.41
CA GLN A 118 12.43 1.91 -0.29
C GLN A 118 13.04 0.69 0.41
N GLY A 119 12.48 0.29 1.55
CA GLY A 119 12.97 -0.77 2.42
C GLY A 119 12.17 -0.80 3.71
N ASN A 120 12.82 -1.07 4.84
CA ASN A 120 12.19 -0.98 6.16
C ASN A 120 12.01 0.48 6.56
N ALA A 121 10.82 0.85 7.00
CA ALA A 121 10.54 2.20 7.49
C ALA A 121 10.19 2.19 8.98
N LYS A 122 10.66 3.21 9.69
CA LYS A 122 10.34 3.43 11.09
C LYS A 122 9.48 4.67 11.22
N ILE A 123 8.36 4.52 11.90
CA ILE A 123 7.30 5.54 11.98
C ILE A 123 7.11 5.90 13.45
N PHE A 124 7.26 7.18 13.77
CA PHE A 124 7.07 7.68 15.12
C PHE A 124 5.62 8.16 15.28
N ILE A 125 4.98 7.70 16.35
CA ILE A 125 3.64 8.12 16.75
C ILE A 125 3.80 9.06 17.95
N PRO A 126 3.49 10.36 17.78
CA PRO A 126 3.75 11.35 18.80
C PRO A 126 2.84 11.18 20.01
N ALA A 127 3.31 11.76 21.11
CA ALA A 127 2.52 12.10 22.28
C ALA A 127 1.28 12.90 21.88
N THR A 128 0.09 12.45 22.28
CA THR A 128 -1.06 13.37 22.34
C THR A 128 -0.83 14.30 23.51
N LYS A 129 -0.67 15.60 23.21
CA LYS A 129 -0.56 16.63 24.24
C LYS A 129 -1.81 16.58 25.14
N PRO A 130 -1.66 16.60 26.48
CA PRO A 130 -2.78 16.65 27.41
C PRO A 130 -3.60 17.94 27.28
#